data_AF-A0AAU1Q0Y1-F1
#
_entry.id   AF-A0AAU1Q0Y1-F1
#
_cell.length_a   1.000
_cell.length_b   1.000
_cell.length_c   1.000
_cell.angle_alpha   90.00
_cell.angle_beta   90.00
_cell.angle_gamma   90.00
#
_symmetry.space_group_name_H-M   'P 1'
#
loop_
_entity.id
_entity.type
_entity.pdbx_description
1 polymer ?
#
loop_
_entity_poly.entity_id
_entity_poly.type
_entity_poly.pdbx_seq_one_letter_code
_entity_poly.pdbx_strand_id
1 'polypeptide(L)'
;MDETQARDVLAAAGLPVGATLLALGENAVFGAGEVVVKVGRDADLLARADRELAVGAWLAEAGVPAVRPAEPKARLVGGHPVTVWHRLPDAVRAAEPADLARLLRLVHALPSPAFPLPRRELLGGVERWLRLAGDAIDPADAAYLRARRDGFAAAASALTPHLPPGPIHGDALPRNVHVGPDGPVLVDLETFSSDFREHDLVVMALTRDRYGLAPDAYESFTAAYGWDVREWEGCGVLRGARETASCAWVAQHAPTNPAAREEFARRVGSLREGAERVRWQAF
;
A
#
# COMPACT_ATOMS: atom_id res chain seq x y z
N MET A 1 -5.79 5.84 17.98
CA MET A 1 -7.09 5.26 18.33
C MET A 1 -6.89 3.81 18.76
N ASP A 2 -7.50 3.42 19.88
CA ASP A 2 -7.58 2.03 20.34
C ASP A 2 -8.95 1.40 19.95
N GLU A 3 -9.14 0.12 20.22
CA GLU A 3 -10.39 -0.58 19.89
C GLU A 3 -11.61 0.02 20.61
N THR A 4 -11.46 0.43 21.88
CA THR A 4 -12.56 1.00 22.68
C THR A 4 -13.10 2.26 22.02
N GLN A 5 -12.22 3.22 21.69
CA GLN A 5 -12.59 4.45 21.01
C GLN A 5 -13.22 4.17 19.64
N ALA A 6 -12.69 3.20 18.90
CA ALA A 6 -13.24 2.81 17.59
C ALA A 6 -14.67 2.24 17.71
N ARG A 7 -14.95 1.47 18.77
CA ARG A 7 -16.30 0.94 19.05
C ARG A 7 -17.29 2.04 19.46
N ASP A 8 -16.84 3.04 20.22
CA ASP A 8 -17.69 4.18 20.57
C ASP A 8 -18.10 4.99 19.33
N VAL A 9 -17.16 5.21 18.40
CA VAL A 9 -17.45 5.84 17.11
C VAL A 9 -18.43 5.01 16.28
N LEU A 10 -18.26 3.69 16.24
CA LEU A 10 -19.17 2.78 15.53
C LEU A 10 -20.60 2.87 16.09
N ALA A 11 -20.75 2.88 17.41
CA ALA A 11 -22.04 3.02 18.08
C ALA A 11 -22.67 4.41 17.78
N ALA A 12 -21.88 5.48 17.86
CA ALA A 12 -22.33 6.84 17.55
C ALA A 12 -22.72 7.02 16.07
N ALA A 13 -22.14 6.23 15.16
CA ALA A 13 -22.50 6.20 13.75
C ALA A 13 -23.83 5.47 13.47
N GLY A 14 -24.47 4.89 14.50
CA GLY A 14 -25.68 4.08 14.38
C GLY A 14 -25.43 2.71 13.76
N LEU A 15 -24.19 2.22 13.81
CA LEU A 15 -23.79 0.93 13.24
C LEU A 15 -23.78 -0.16 14.35
N PRO A 16 -23.92 -1.46 13.98
CA PRO A 16 -24.16 -2.51 14.97
C PRO A 16 -23.05 -2.62 16.05
N VAL A 17 -23.45 -2.52 17.32
CA VAL A 17 -22.55 -2.63 18.49
C VAL A 17 -21.90 -4.02 18.58
N GLY A 18 -22.56 -5.06 18.04
CA GLY A 18 -22.05 -6.43 17.97
C GLY A 18 -21.05 -6.70 16.84
N ALA A 19 -20.52 -5.67 16.17
CA ALA A 19 -19.57 -5.86 15.08
C ALA A 19 -18.24 -6.48 15.57
N THR A 20 -17.72 -7.42 14.78
CA THR A 20 -16.45 -8.11 15.05
C THR A 20 -15.30 -7.26 14.55
N LEU A 21 -14.29 -6.99 15.39
CA LEU A 21 -13.07 -6.34 14.95
C LEU A 21 -12.29 -7.32 14.05
N LEU A 22 -12.04 -6.93 12.81
CA LEU A 22 -11.32 -7.72 11.81
C LEU A 22 -9.84 -7.33 11.75
N ALA A 23 -9.54 -6.03 11.87
CA ALA A 23 -8.19 -5.51 11.87
C ALA A 23 -8.11 -4.19 12.64
N LEU A 24 -6.98 -3.97 13.32
CA LEU A 24 -6.65 -2.70 13.97
C LEU A 24 -5.28 -2.24 13.51
N GLY A 25 -5.26 -1.26 12.61
CA GLY A 25 -4.07 -0.68 12.01
C GLY A 25 -4.30 0.82 11.78
N GLU A 26 -3.95 1.33 10.60
CA GLU A 26 -4.22 2.72 10.18
C GLU A 26 -5.71 3.06 10.28
N ASN A 27 -6.58 2.06 10.09
CA ASN A 27 -8.00 2.11 10.39
C ASN A 27 -8.36 0.98 11.37
N ALA A 28 -9.42 1.17 12.14
CA ALA A 28 -10.12 0.05 12.80
C ALA A 28 -11.18 -0.49 11.82
N VAL A 29 -11.15 -1.79 11.54
CA VAL A 29 -12.01 -2.43 10.54
C VAL A 29 -12.94 -3.42 11.23
N PHE A 30 -14.25 -3.22 11.10
CA PHE A 30 -15.28 -4.02 11.75
C PHE A 30 -16.16 -4.73 10.73
N GLY A 31 -16.44 -6.02 10.94
CA GLY A 31 -17.46 -6.77 10.21
C GLY A 31 -18.80 -6.70 10.92
N ALA A 32 -19.85 -6.26 10.21
CA ALA A 32 -21.20 -6.11 10.74
C ALA A 32 -22.23 -6.68 9.74
N GLY A 33 -22.55 -7.98 9.88
CA GLY A 33 -23.41 -8.67 8.93
C GLY A 33 -22.80 -8.67 7.52
N GLU A 34 -23.53 -8.10 6.56
CA GLU A 34 -23.19 -8.01 5.13
C GLU A 34 -22.31 -6.79 4.78
N VAL A 35 -21.89 -6.00 5.79
CA VAL A 35 -21.02 -4.84 5.57
C VAL A 35 -19.74 -4.91 6.39
N VAL A 36 -18.73 -4.20 5.91
CA VAL A 36 -17.49 -3.88 6.62
C VAL A 36 -17.45 -2.38 6.84
N VAL A 37 -17.10 -1.97 8.06
CA VAL A 37 -17.00 -0.57 8.45
C VAL A 37 -15.53 -0.27 8.75
N LYS A 38 -14.96 0.76 8.12
CA LYS A 38 -13.64 1.28 8.46
C LYS A 38 -13.80 2.59 9.23
N VAL A 39 -13.16 2.68 10.39
CA VAL A 39 -13.06 3.89 11.22
C VAL A 39 -11.63 4.44 11.14
N GLY A 40 -11.51 5.65 10.61
CA GLY A 40 -10.25 6.37 10.49
C GLY A 40 -9.82 7.01 11.80
N ARG A 41 -8.51 7.14 11.99
CA ARG A 41 -7.92 7.63 13.25
C ARG A 41 -8.15 9.11 13.53
N ASP A 42 -8.23 9.95 12.51
CA ASP A 42 -8.25 11.41 12.65
C ASP A 42 -9.08 12.09 11.54
N ALA A 43 -9.60 13.29 11.82
CA ALA A 43 -10.52 14.00 10.94
C ALA A 43 -9.89 14.44 9.60
N ASP A 44 -8.57 14.61 9.57
CA ASP A 44 -7.80 14.97 8.37
C ASP A 44 -7.80 13.87 7.31
N LEU A 45 -8.10 12.62 7.70
CA LEU A 45 -8.26 11.48 6.80
C LEU A 45 -9.59 11.49 6.03
N LEU A 46 -10.52 12.40 6.32
CA LEU A 46 -11.85 12.41 5.69
C LEU A 46 -11.77 12.52 4.15
N ALA A 47 -10.93 13.43 3.63
CA ALA A 47 -10.75 13.59 2.19
C ALA A 47 -10.13 12.35 1.52
N ARG A 48 -9.28 11.62 2.25
CA ARG A 48 -8.72 10.34 1.78
C ARG A 48 -9.79 9.24 1.76
N ALA A 49 -10.64 9.18 2.78
CA ALA A 49 -11.73 8.22 2.88
C ALA A 49 -12.79 8.45 1.77
N ASP A 50 -13.18 9.69 1.50
CA ASP A 50 -14.09 10.02 0.38
C ASP A 50 -13.50 9.63 -0.97
N ARG A 51 -12.19 9.86 -1.18
CA ARG A 51 -11.51 9.42 -2.41
C ARG A 51 -11.46 7.91 -2.52
N GLU A 52 -11.21 7.18 -1.42
CA GLU A 52 -11.22 5.72 -1.42
C GLU A 52 -12.58 5.18 -1.88
N LEU A 53 -13.69 5.73 -1.36
CA LEU A 53 -15.04 5.38 -1.79
C LEU A 53 -15.27 5.70 -3.28
N ALA A 54 -14.82 6.87 -3.75
CA ALA A 54 -14.92 7.24 -5.16
C ALA A 54 -14.14 6.29 -6.08
N VAL A 55 -12.95 5.83 -5.66
CA VAL A 55 -12.18 4.80 -6.37
C VAL A 55 -12.94 3.48 -6.42
N GLY A 56 -13.50 3.02 -5.29
CA GLY A 56 -14.28 1.78 -5.26
C GLY A 56 -15.51 1.83 -6.18
N ALA A 57 -16.22 2.97 -6.22
CA ALA A 57 -17.33 3.18 -7.14
C ALA A 57 -16.88 3.19 -8.62
N TRP A 58 -15.83 3.92 -8.94
CA TRP A 58 -15.28 4.00 -10.30
C TRP A 58 -14.76 2.65 -10.82
N LEU A 59 -14.08 1.87 -9.99
CA LEU A 59 -13.63 0.52 -10.36
C LEU A 59 -14.83 -0.40 -10.64
N ALA A 60 -15.90 -0.29 -9.85
CA ALA A 60 -17.13 -1.06 -10.08
C ALA A 60 -17.82 -0.68 -11.40
N GLU A 61 -17.91 0.62 -11.71
CA GLU A 61 -18.44 1.13 -12.99
C GLU A 61 -17.60 0.66 -14.19
N ALA A 62 -16.28 0.58 -14.01
CA ALA A 62 -15.35 0.10 -15.03
C ALA A 62 -15.26 -1.43 -15.13
N GLY A 63 -16.00 -2.18 -14.30
CA GLY A 63 -15.99 -3.64 -14.30
C GLY A 63 -14.70 -4.28 -13.74
N VAL A 64 -13.90 -3.53 -12.98
CA VAL A 64 -12.70 -4.05 -12.31
C VAL A 64 -13.10 -4.70 -10.97
N PRO A 65 -12.69 -5.95 -10.69
CA PRO A 65 -12.97 -6.60 -9.41
C PRO A 65 -12.24 -5.90 -8.25
N ALA A 66 -12.99 -5.13 -7.47
CA ALA A 66 -12.52 -4.45 -6.26
C ALA A 66 -13.62 -4.40 -5.19
N VAL A 67 -13.25 -4.15 -3.93
CA VAL A 67 -14.21 -3.87 -2.85
C VAL A 67 -15.12 -2.71 -3.23
N ARG A 68 -16.41 -2.87 -2.94
CA ARG A 68 -17.44 -1.91 -3.35
C ARG A 68 -17.92 -1.11 -2.16
N PRO A 69 -18.04 0.22 -2.29
CA PRO A 69 -18.65 1.04 -1.25
C PRO A 69 -20.14 0.65 -1.11
N ALA A 70 -20.60 0.44 0.12
CA ALA A 70 -22.03 0.30 0.41
C ALA A 70 -22.70 1.66 0.63
N GLU A 71 -21.89 2.69 0.94
CA GLU A 71 -22.31 4.08 1.05
C GLU A 71 -21.44 4.98 0.19
N PRO A 72 -22.00 6.01 -0.47
CA PRO A 72 -21.26 6.81 -1.46
C PRO A 72 -20.31 7.84 -0.84
N LYS A 73 -20.40 8.13 0.46
CA LYS A 73 -19.61 9.15 1.15
C LYS A 73 -19.19 8.71 2.54
N ALA A 74 -18.05 9.20 3.01
CA ALA A 74 -17.63 9.00 4.37
C ALA A 74 -18.48 9.86 5.31
N ARG A 75 -18.74 9.33 6.50
CA ARG A 75 -19.37 10.07 7.60
C ARG A 75 -18.27 10.58 8.53
N LEU A 76 -18.38 11.80 9.04
CA LEU A 76 -17.49 12.27 10.10
C LEU A 76 -18.21 12.13 11.45
N VAL A 77 -17.79 11.17 12.26
CA VAL A 77 -18.44 10.84 13.55
C VAL A 77 -17.43 10.99 14.66
N GLY A 78 -17.68 11.90 15.60
CA GLY A 78 -16.76 12.15 16.71
C GLY A 78 -15.35 12.59 16.28
N GLY A 79 -15.20 13.19 15.10
CA GLY A 79 -13.89 13.55 14.53
C GLY A 79 -13.20 12.42 13.76
N HIS A 80 -13.90 11.32 13.50
CA HIS A 80 -13.34 10.15 12.82
C HIS A 80 -14.12 9.84 11.54
N PRO A 81 -13.44 9.70 10.39
CA PRO A 81 -14.07 9.25 9.16
C PRO A 81 -14.57 7.81 9.30
N VAL A 82 -15.81 7.55 8.91
CA VAL A 82 -16.44 6.24 8.90
C VAL A 82 -16.88 5.93 7.49
N THR A 83 -16.40 4.82 6.92
CA THR A 83 -16.79 4.34 5.59
C THR A 83 -17.40 2.96 5.68
N VAL A 84 -18.38 2.68 4.82
CA VAL A 84 -19.14 1.43 4.83
C VAL A 84 -19.00 0.76 3.47
N TRP A 85 -18.62 -0.51 3.49
CA TRP A 85 -18.26 -1.32 2.33
C TRP A 85 -19.08 -2.60 2.32
N HIS A 86 -19.38 -3.13 1.14
CA HIS A 86 -19.94 -4.47 1.04
C HIS A 86 -18.92 -5.48 1.55
N ARG A 87 -19.37 -6.39 2.42
CA ARG A 87 -18.53 -7.47 2.92
C ARG A 87 -18.26 -8.47 1.79
N LEU A 88 -17.01 -8.88 1.66
CA LEU A 88 -16.63 -9.96 0.76
C LEU A 88 -16.92 -11.31 1.44
N PRO A 89 -17.33 -12.35 0.68
CA PRO A 89 -17.36 -13.71 1.19
C PRO A 89 -16.00 -14.16 1.72
N ASP A 90 -15.96 -15.22 2.51
CA ASP A 90 -14.70 -15.78 3.02
C ASP A 90 -13.74 -16.12 1.87
N ALA A 91 -12.45 -15.89 2.12
CA ALA A 91 -11.42 -16.21 1.14
C ALA A 91 -11.35 -17.73 0.93
N VAL A 92 -11.30 -18.16 -0.33
CA VAL A 92 -11.22 -19.59 -0.69
C VAL A 92 -9.77 -20.08 -0.76
N ARG A 93 -8.80 -19.16 -0.90
CA ARG A 93 -7.36 -19.41 -0.84
C ARG A 93 -6.59 -18.10 -0.64
N ALA A 94 -5.30 -18.20 -0.35
CA ALA A 94 -4.41 -17.04 -0.41
C ALA A 94 -4.25 -16.56 -1.85
N ALA A 95 -4.04 -15.24 -2.01
CA ALA A 95 -3.74 -14.65 -3.30
C ALA A 95 -2.33 -15.00 -3.77
N GLU A 96 -2.20 -15.26 -5.06
CA GLU A 96 -0.93 -15.53 -5.72
C GLU A 96 -0.50 -14.32 -6.55
N PRO A 97 0.80 -14.19 -6.87
CA PRO A 97 1.29 -13.10 -7.72
C PRO A 97 0.53 -12.96 -9.06
N ALA A 98 0.16 -14.08 -9.69
CA ALA A 98 -0.61 -14.06 -10.92
C ALA A 98 -2.03 -13.45 -10.76
N ASP A 99 -2.65 -13.57 -9.58
CA ASP A 99 -3.96 -12.93 -9.31
C ASP A 99 -3.82 -11.41 -9.29
N LEU A 100 -2.81 -10.90 -8.59
CA LEU A 100 -2.49 -9.48 -8.55
C LEU A 100 -2.19 -8.95 -9.96
N ALA A 101 -1.34 -9.64 -10.72
CA ALA A 101 -0.97 -9.24 -12.08
C ALA A 101 -2.18 -9.06 -13.00
N ARG A 102 -3.15 -9.99 -12.94
CA ARG A 102 -4.40 -9.90 -13.72
C ARG A 102 -5.22 -8.66 -13.34
N LEU A 103 -5.35 -8.37 -12.05
CA LEU A 103 -6.07 -7.20 -11.56
C LEU A 103 -5.37 -5.88 -11.96
N LEU A 104 -4.04 -5.82 -11.82
CA LEU A 104 -3.25 -4.66 -12.24
C LEU A 104 -3.37 -4.39 -13.72
N ARG A 105 -3.42 -5.44 -14.57
CA ARG A 105 -3.62 -5.26 -16.02
C ARG A 105 -4.96 -4.60 -16.33
N LEU A 106 -6.02 -4.91 -15.58
CA LEU A 106 -7.31 -4.24 -15.72
C LEU A 106 -7.22 -2.78 -15.30
N VAL A 107 -6.65 -2.50 -14.11
CA VAL A 107 -6.47 -1.12 -13.60
C VAL A 107 -5.63 -0.28 -14.58
N HIS A 108 -4.50 -0.81 -15.04
CA HIS A 108 -3.58 -0.15 -15.95
C HIS A 108 -4.15 0.01 -17.37
N ALA A 109 -5.28 -0.63 -17.71
CA ALA A 109 -5.98 -0.38 -18.96
C ALA A 109 -6.97 0.80 -18.84
N LEU A 110 -7.33 1.22 -17.63
CA LEU A 110 -8.32 2.27 -17.43
C LEU A 110 -7.79 3.66 -17.80
N PRO A 111 -8.66 4.54 -18.34
CA PRO A 111 -8.37 5.97 -18.40
C PRO A 111 -8.38 6.58 -16.99
N SER A 112 -7.92 7.83 -16.87
CA SER A 112 -8.07 8.57 -15.60
C SER A 112 -9.55 8.74 -15.23
N PRO A 113 -9.92 8.62 -13.94
CA PRO A 113 -11.28 8.88 -13.49
C PRO A 113 -11.65 10.36 -13.63
N ALA A 114 -12.95 10.66 -13.52
CA ALA A 114 -13.48 12.03 -13.55
C ALA A 114 -13.15 12.86 -12.30
N PHE A 115 -12.66 12.23 -11.24
CA PHE A 115 -12.19 12.88 -10.01
C PHE A 115 -10.66 12.82 -9.93
N PRO A 116 -10.01 13.75 -9.20
CA PRO A 116 -8.55 13.79 -9.14
C PRO A 116 -7.98 12.61 -8.34
N LEU A 117 -7.03 11.90 -8.96
CA LEU A 117 -6.11 11.03 -8.24
C LEU A 117 -4.80 11.79 -7.93
N PRO A 118 -4.25 11.66 -6.72
CA PRO A 118 -2.97 12.27 -6.38
C PRO A 118 -1.83 11.62 -7.16
N ARG A 119 -0.68 12.29 -7.23
CA ARG A 119 0.57 11.67 -7.67
C ARG A 119 1.10 10.70 -6.63
N ARG A 120 2.00 9.80 -7.05
CA ARG A 120 2.56 8.80 -6.13
C ARG A 120 3.64 9.41 -5.24
N GLU A 121 3.28 9.71 -3.99
CA GLU A 121 4.22 10.22 -2.99
C GLU A 121 4.99 9.10 -2.27
N LEU A 122 5.77 8.30 -3.01
CA LEU A 122 6.49 7.15 -2.46
C LEU A 122 7.49 7.54 -1.35
N LEU A 123 8.18 8.67 -1.51
CA LEU A 123 9.26 9.12 -0.63
C LEU A 123 8.80 10.16 0.40
N GLY A 124 7.55 10.63 0.34
CA GLY A 124 7.04 11.71 1.19
C GLY A 124 7.02 11.40 2.68
N GLY A 125 6.95 10.11 3.06
CA GLY A 125 6.97 9.66 4.45
C GLY A 125 8.34 9.64 5.12
N VAL A 126 9.43 9.62 4.33
CA VAL A 126 10.80 9.33 4.82
C VAL A 126 11.21 10.25 5.96
N GLU A 127 11.04 11.56 5.82
CA GLU A 127 11.46 12.51 6.85
C GLU A 127 10.66 12.33 8.16
N ARG A 128 9.36 12.10 8.05
CA ARG A 128 8.50 11.88 9.22
C ARG A 128 8.94 10.63 9.99
N TRP A 129 9.18 9.53 9.29
CA TRP A 129 9.56 8.25 9.92
C TRP A 129 10.94 8.31 10.58
N LEU A 130 11.91 8.98 9.95
CA LEU A 130 13.23 9.20 10.56
C LEU A 130 13.15 10.08 11.80
N ARG A 131 12.28 11.11 11.82
CA ARG A 131 12.06 11.91 13.03
C ARG A 131 11.42 11.11 14.17
N LEU A 132 10.48 10.21 13.86
CA LEU A 132 9.85 9.35 14.87
C LEU A 132 10.87 8.37 15.48
N ALA A 133 11.84 7.92 14.70
CA ALA A 133 12.94 7.09 15.20
C ALA A 133 13.84 7.82 16.21
N GLY A 134 14.06 9.13 16.02
CA GLY A 134 14.85 9.96 16.92
C GLY A 134 16.24 9.36 17.22
N ASP A 135 16.62 9.36 18.50
CA ASP A 135 17.92 8.87 18.98
C ASP A 135 18.03 7.32 19.01
N ALA A 136 16.98 6.59 18.60
CA ALA A 136 17.02 5.13 18.52
C ALA A 136 17.87 4.63 17.33
N ILE A 137 18.17 5.50 16.36
CA ILE A 137 18.96 5.19 15.16
C ILE A 137 20.20 6.08 15.07
N ASP A 138 21.23 5.63 14.36
CA ASP A 138 22.43 6.43 14.12
C ASP A 138 22.10 7.67 13.26
N PRO A 139 22.45 8.89 13.68
CA PRO A 139 22.26 10.10 12.86
C PRO A 139 22.88 10.01 11.46
N ALA A 140 23.99 9.28 11.30
CA ALA A 140 24.64 9.06 10.00
C ALA A 140 23.80 8.17 9.07
N ASP A 141 23.03 7.23 9.62
CA ASP A 141 22.10 6.39 8.84
C ASP A 141 20.86 7.17 8.43
N ALA A 142 20.33 8.02 9.32
CA ALA A 142 19.27 8.94 8.97
C ALA A 142 19.71 9.92 7.87
N ALA A 143 20.92 10.49 7.97
CA ALA A 143 21.49 11.36 6.95
C ALA A 143 21.68 10.65 5.59
N TYR A 144 22.15 9.39 5.63
CA TYR A 144 22.29 8.56 4.43
C TYR A 144 20.94 8.32 3.73
N LEU A 145 19.87 7.98 4.47
CA LEU A 145 18.55 7.76 3.90
C LEU A 145 17.92 9.04 3.34
N ARG A 146 18.18 10.22 3.95
CA ARG A 146 17.79 11.52 3.39
C ARG A 146 18.49 11.79 2.06
N ALA A 147 19.80 11.57 1.98
CA ALA A 147 20.55 11.75 0.74
C ALA A 147 20.05 10.78 -0.37
N ARG A 148 19.79 9.52 -0.04
CA ARG A 148 19.16 8.57 -0.97
C ARG A 148 17.78 9.04 -1.42
N ARG A 149 16.93 9.49 -0.50
CA ARG A 149 15.60 10.04 -0.81
C ARG A 149 15.71 11.15 -1.86
N ASP A 150 16.58 12.13 -1.64
CA ASP A 150 16.72 13.27 -2.53
C ASP A 150 17.27 12.84 -3.90
N GLY A 151 18.26 11.95 -3.92
CA GLY A 151 18.80 11.38 -5.16
C GLY A 151 17.75 10.61 -5.97
N PHE A 152 16.98 9.72 -5.33
CA PHE A 152 15.94 8.96 -6.01
C PHE A 152 14.73 9.80 -6.41
N ALA A 153 14.38 10.84 -5.65
CA ALA A 153 13.33 11.78 -6.04
C ALA A 153 13.72 12.53 -7.33
N ALA A 154 14.96 13.01 -7.41
CA ALA A 154 15.49 13.65 -8.61
C ALA A 154 15.62 12.68 -9.79
N ALA A 155 16.09 11.46 -9.56
CA ALA A 155 16.20 10.45 -10.61
C ALA A 155 14.83 10.00 -11.13
N ALA A 156 13.86 9.78 -10.24
CA ALA A 156 12.51 9.34 -10.61
C ALA A 156 11.77 10.39 -11.46
N SER A 157 11.95 11.68 -11.18
CA SER A 157 11.32 12.75 -11.96
C SER A 157 11.87 12.88 -13.38
N ALA A 158 13.08 12.36 -13.64
CA ALA A 158 13.72 12.35 -14.95
C ALA A 158 13.44 11.08 -15.77
N LEU A 159 12.72 10.10 -15.21
CA LEU A 159 12.43 8.85 -15.92
C LEU A 159 11.48 9.09 -17.10
N THR A 160 11.77 8.40 -18.20
CA THR A 160 10.80 8.19 -19.28
C THR A 160 10.05 6.89 -19.00
N PRO A 161 8.73 6.94 -18.78
CA PRO A 161 7.96 5.73 -18.51
C PRO A 161 7.87 4.85 -19.77
N HIS A 162 7.86 3.54 -19.56
CA HIS A 162 7.63 2.56 -20.62
C HIS A 162 6.14 2.43 -20.93
N LEU A 163 5.31 2.44 -19.89
CA LEU A 163 3.86 2.42 -19.98
C LEU A 163 3.32 3.85 -20.01
N PRO A 164 2.21 4.13 -20.70
CA PRO A 164 1.53 5.42 -20.56
C PRO A 164 1.20 5.67 -19.08
N PRO A 165 1.54 6.84 -18.51
CA PRO A 165 1.14 7.19 -17.15
C PRO A 165 -0.37 7.08 -16.97
N GLY A 166 -0.81 6.70 -15.77
CA GLY A 166 -2.22 6.50 -15.51
C GLY A 166 -2.50 5.99 -14.10
N PRO A 167 -3.70 5.44 -13.85
CA PRO A 167 -4.08 4.97 -12.53
C PRO A 167 -3.19 3.79 -12.10
N ILE A 168 -2.80 3.84 -10.83
CA ILE A 168 -2.06 2.79 -10.12
C ILE A 168 -2.73 2.54 -8.77
N HIS A 169 -2.61 1.32 -8.28
CA HIS A 169 -3.02 0.98 -6.92
C HIS A 169 -2.14 1.69 -5.88
N GLY A 170 -0.82 1.77 -6.09
CA GLY A 170 0.11 2.45 -5.20
C GLY A 170 0.71 1.57 -4.08
N ASP A 171 0.05 0.45 -3.75
CA ASP A 171 0.50 -0.59 -2.82
C ASP A 171 0.15 -2.00 -3.34
N ALA A 172 0.51 -2.25 -4.60
CA ALA A 172 0.19 -3.50 -5.29
C ALA A 172 0.98 -4.71 -4.76
N LEU A 173 0.46 -5.38 -3.73
CA LEU A 173 1.00 -6.62 -3.16
C LEU A 173 -0.10 -7.68 -3.03
N PRO A 174 0.22 -8.98 -3.08
CA PRO A 174 -0.79 -10.04 -2.96
C PRO A 174 -1.64 -9.96 -1.69
N ARG A 175 -1.13 -9.39 -0.60
CA ARG A 175 -1.92 -9.14 0.62
C ARG A 175 -3.13 -8.21 0.40
N ASN A 176 -3.09 -7.37 -0.64
CA ASN A 176 -4.17 -6.46 -1.03
C ASN A 176 -5.06 -7.07 -2.11
N VAL A 177 -5.05 -8.40 -2.23
CA VAL A 177 -5.95 -9.19 -3.07
C VAL A 177 -6.70 -10.18 -2.19
N HIS A 178 -8.03 -10.12 -2.25
CA HIS A 178 -8.92 -11.09 -1.63
C HIS A 178 -9.41 -12.08 -2.69
N VAL A 179 -9.18 -13.39 -2.51
CA VAL A 179 -9.65 -14.40 -3.45
C VAL A 179 -10.93 -15.03 -2.91
N GLY A 180 -12.07 -14.53 -3.40
CA GLY A 180 -13.39 -15.07 -3.08
C GLY A 180 -13.80 -16.22 -4.02
N PRO A 181 -15.01 -16.77 -3.85
CA PRO A 181 -15.54 -17.82 -4.73
C PRO A 181 -15.66 -17.39 -6.20
N ASP A 182 -15.87 -16.10 -6.45
CA ASP A 182 -15.98 -15.52 -7.81
C ASP A 182 -14.62 -15.07 -8.40
N GLY A 183 -13.52 -15.27 -7.66
CA GLY A 183 -12.17 -14.92 -8.08
C GLY A 183 -11.53 -13.78 -7.27
N PRO A 184 -10.39 -13.26 -7.75
CA PRO A 184 -9.60 -12.27 -7.03
C PRO A 184 -10.23 -10.87 -7.12
N VAL A 185 -10.17 -10.13 -6.01
CA VAL A 185 -10.75 -8.79 -5.82
C VAL A 185 -9.69 -7.90 -5.17
N LEU A 186 -9.48 -6.69 -5.70
CA LEU A 186 -8.62 -5.68 -5.06
C LEU A 186 -9.26 -5.14 -3.77
N VAL A 187 -8.45 -5.04 -2.72
CA VAL A 187 -8.81 -4.38 -1.46
C VAL A 187 -7.83 -3.22 -1.18
N ASP A 188 -8.08 -2.45 -0.13
CA ASP A 188 -7.18 -1.38 0.33
C ASP A 188 -6.89 -0.28 -0.71
N LEU A 189 -7.94 0.44 -1.11
CA LEU A 189 -7.91 1.36 -2.25
C LEU A 189 -7.38 2.77 -1.88
N GLU A 190 -7.01 2.99 -0.62
CA GLU A 190 -6.65 4.33 -0.09
C GLU A 190 -5.31 4.88 -0.60
N THR A 191 -4.53 4.07 -1.31
CA THR A 191 -3.24 4.45 -1.92
C THR A 191 -3.31 4.72 -3.42
N PHE A 192 -4.50 4.56 -4.02
CA PHE A 192 -4.70 4.81 -5.45
C PHE A 192 -4.22 6.20 -5.86
N SER A 193 -3.45 6.22 -6.94
CA SER A 193 -2.76 7.41 -7.45
C SER A 193 -2.78 7.39 -8.97
N SER A 194 -2.36 8.49 -9.60
CA SER A 194 -2.11 8.55 -11.05
C SER A 194 -0.66 8.92 -11.28
N ASP A 195 0.14 7.96 -11.76
CA ASP A 195 1.58 8.13 -12.00
C ASP A 195 2.12 7.04 -12.95
N PHE A 196 3.43 6.77 -12.91
CA PHE A 196 4.04 5.63 -13.59
C PHE A 196 3.47 4.29 -13.11
N ARG A 197 2.87 3.53 -14.03
CA ARG A 197 2.28 2.20 -13.77
C ARG A 197 3.30 1.17 -13.30
N GLU A 198 4.55 1.41 -13.67
CA GLU A 198 5.73 0.68 -13.24
C GLU A 198 5.86 0.67 -11.72
N HIS A 199 5.36 1.69 -11.00
CA HIS A 199 5.36 1.73 -9.53
C HIS A 199 4.71 0.51 -8.89
N ASP A 200 3.66 -0.04 -9.48
CA ASP A 200 2.98 -1.23 -8.96
C ASP A 200 3.75 -2.51 -9.31
N LEU A 201 4.44 -2.53 -10.44
CA LEU A 201 5.19 -3.71 -10.92
C LEU A 201 6.52 -3.89 -10.20
N VAL A 202 7.28 -2.80 -9.95
CA VAL A 202 8.57 -2.88 -9.23
C VAL A 202 8.43 -3.44 -7.82
N VAL A 203 7.23 -3.40 -7.24
CA VAL A 203 6.98 -4.01 -5.93
C VAL A 203 7.30 -5.50 -5.95
N MET A 204 6.87 -6.21 -6.99
CA MET A 204 7.10 -7.65 -7.08
C MET A 204 8.57 -7.98 -7.38
N ALA A 205 9.26 -7.14 -8.15
CA ALA A 205 10.70 -7.28 -8.35
C ALA A 205 11.46 -7.09 -7.01
N LEU A 206 11.05 -6.10 -6.22
CA LEU A 206 11.59 -5.89 -4.87
C LEU A 206 11.27 -7.07 -3.94
N THR A 207 10.05 -7.62 -3.97
CA THR A 207 9.67 -8.79 -3.16
C THR A 207 10.52 -10.00 -3.51
N ARG A 208 10.81 -10.22 -4.80
CA ARG A 208 11.76 -11.24 -5.25
C ARG A 208 13.17 -11.02 -4.71
N ASP A 209 13.68 -9.80 -4.77
CA ASP A 209 15.09 -9.52 -4.46
C ASP A 209 15.35 -9.38 -2.95
N ARG A 210 14.44 -8.78 -2.19
CA ARG A 210 14.60 -8.53 -0.75
C ARG A 210 13.84 -9.49 0.15
N TYR A 211 12.67 -9.97 -0.26
CA TYR A 211 11.74 -10.68 0.62
C TYR A 211 11.54 -12.16 0.28
N GLY A 212 12.38 -12.71 -0.61
CA GLY A 212 12.43 -14.15 -0.85
C GLY A 212 11.27 -14.72 -1.64
N LEU A 213 10.55 -13.90 -2.43
CA LEU A 213 9.57 -14.44 -3.39
C LEU A 213 10.28 -15.42 -4.35
N ALA A 214 9.70 -16.61 -4.48
CA ALA A 214 10.26 -17.67 -5.30
C ALA A 214 10.30 -17.24 -6.79
N PRO A 215 11.33 -17.67 -7.57
CA PRO A 215 11.46 -17.28 -8.97
C PRO A 215 10.25 -17.62 -9.83
N ASP A 216 9.70 -18.83 -9.69
CA ASP A 216 8.51 -19.32 -10.37
C ASP A 216 7.26 -18.47 -10.05
N ALA A 217 7.11 -18.06 -8.78
CA ALA A 217 6.04 -17.17 -8.36
C ALA A 217 6.18 -15.77 -9.00
N TYR A 218 7.39 -15.25 -9.14
CA TYR A 218 7.64 -14.00 -9.85
C TYR A 218 7.44 -14.13 -11.38
N GLU A 219 7.85 -15.25 -11.97
CA GLU A 219 7.59 -15.56 -13.37
C GLU A 219 6.08 -15.65 -13.64
N SER A 220 5.29 -16.21 -12.71
CA SER A 220 3.82 -16.24 -12.82
C SER A 220 3.21 -14.84 -12.88
N PHE A 221 3.77 -13.87 -12.13
CA PHE A 221 3.34 -12.47 -12.15
C PHE A 221 3.63 -11.82 -13.50
N THR A 222 4.88 -11.91 -13.97
CA THR A 222 5.30 -11.28 -15.23
C THR A 222 4.61 -11.90 -16.44
N ALA A 223 4.41 -13.21 -16.46
CA ALA A 223 3.64 -13.90 -17.49
C ALA A 223 2.16 -13.48 -17.51
N ALA A 224 1.52 -13.37 -16.34
CA ALA A 224 0.12 -12.95 -16.24
C ALA A 224 -0.07 -11.46 -16.60
N TYR A 225 0.87 -10.60 -16.20
CA TYR A 225 0.84 -9.18 -16.57
C TYR A 225 1.14 -8.98 -18.06
N GLY A 226 2.07 -9.77 -18.60
CA GLY A 226 2.51 -9.75 -19.99
C GLY A 226 3.82 -8.98 -20.23
N TRP A 227 4.51 -8.57 -19.17
CA TRP A 227 5.78 -7.83 -19.26
C TRP A 227 6.56 -7.91 -17.94
N ASP A 228 7.89 -7.97 -18.04
CA ASP A 228 8.80 -7.89 -16.89
C ASP A 228 9.36 -6.45 -16.76
N VAL A 229 8.94 -5.75 -15.71
CA VAL A 229 9.39 -4.38 -15.42
C VAL A 229 10.92 -4.26 -15.29
N ARG A 230 11.63 -5.35 -14.98
CA ARG A 230 13.10 -5.36 -14.87
C ARG A 230 13.79 -5.12 -16.21
N GLU A 231 13.09 -5.30 -17.33
CA GLU A 231 13.58 -4.98 -18.67
C GLU A 231 13.64 -3.45 -18.92
N TRP A 232 12.94 -2.64 -18.12
CA TRP A 232 12.98 -1.19 -18.20
C TRP A 232 14.13 -0.59 -17.40
N GLU A 233 14.92 0.28 -18.04
CA GLU A 233 16.07 0.96 -17.42
C GLU A 233 15.70 1.73 -16.14
N GLY A 234 14.47 2.25 -16.04
CA GLY A 234 13.96 2.96 -14.86
C GLY A 234 13.63 2.06 -13.65
N CYS A 235 13.62 0.74 -13.81
CA CYS A 235 13.27 -0.20 -12.74
C CYS A 235 14.17 -0.04 -11.51
N GLY A 236 15.48 0.12 -11.72
CA GLY A 236 16.45 0.31 -10.63
C GLY A 236 16.18 1.57 -9.80
N VAL A 237 15.72 2.65 -10.44
CA VAL A 237 15.39 3.92 -9.79
C VAL A 237 14.17 3.77 -8.89
N LEU A 238 13.06 3.22 -9.41
CA LEU A 238 11.85 3.03 -8.59
C LEU A 238 12.05 1.98 -7.49
N ARG A 239 12.82 0.91 -7.76
CA ARG A 239 13.22 -0.08 -6.76
C ARG A 239 14.03 0.57 -5.64
N GLY A 240 15.06 1.36 -5.98
CA GLY A 240 15.89 2.06 -5.00
C GLY A 240 15.14 3.09 -4.18
N ALA A 241 14.14 3.77 -4.77
CA ALA A 241 13.22 4.64 -4.06
C ALA A 241 12.36 3.85 -3.05
N ARG A 242 11.80 2.70 -3.46
CA ARG A 242 11.00 1.83 -2.58
C ARG A 242 11.83 1.24 -1.44
N GLU A 243 13.05 0.81 -1.71
CA GLU A 243 14.02 0.38 -0.69
C GLU A 243 14.25 1.48 0.35
N THR A 244 14.48 2.72 -0.11
CA THR A 244 14.72 3.87 0.77
C THR A 244 13.51 4.16 1.66
N ALA A 245 12.31 4.18 1.08
CA ALA A 245 11.05 4.35 1.83
C ALA A 245 10.84 3.23 2.85
N SER A 246 11.08 1.98 2.43
CA SER A 246 10.92 0.79 3.27
C SER A 246 11.87 0.81 4.48
N CYS A 247 13.15 1.17 4.29
CA CYS A 247 14.10 1.34 5.40
C CYS A 247 13.65 2.42 6.38
N ALA A 248 13.29 3.61 5.86
CA ALA A 248 12.85 4.71 6.71
C ALA A 248 11.58 4.35 7.49
N TRP A 249 10.64 3.62 6.87
CA TRP A 249 9.43 3.15 7.54
C TRP A 249 9.74 2.22 8.73
N VAL A 250 10.69 1.28 8.60
CA VAL A 250 11.09 0.43 9.74
C VAL A 250 11.65 1.26 10.89
N ALA A 251 12.41 2.30 10.59
CA ALA A 251 13.06 3.14 11.58
C ALA A 251 12.08 3.71 12.63
N GLN A 252 10.85 4.05 12.22
CA GLN A 252 9.85 4.63 13.14
C GLN A 252 9.48 3.69 14.30
N HIS A 253 9.70 2.38 14.14
CA HIS A 253 9.40 1.37 15.14
C HIS A 253 10.60 1.06 16.05
N ALA A 254 11.80 1.50 15.70
CA ALA A 254 13.03 1.26 16.47
C ALA A 254 12.98 1.74 17.94
N PRO A 255 12.28 2.84 18.31
CA PRO A 255 12.21 3.28 19.71
C PRO A 255 11.53 2.29 20.65
N THR A 256 10.59 1.48 20.14
CA THR A 256 9.76 0.57 20.95
C THR A 256 9.91 -0.90 20.56
N ASN A 257 10.61 -1.21 19.47
CA ASN A 257 10.82 -2.58 19.00
C ASN A 257 12.32 -2.82 18.67
N PRO A 258 13.04 -3.59 19.51
CA PRO A 258 14.43 -3.97 19.26
C PRO A 258 14.66 -4.73 17.94
N ALA A 259 13.74 -5.61 17.54
CA ALA A 259 13.84 -6.32 16.26
C ALA A 259 13.73 -5.35 15.06
N ALA A 260 12.91 -4.29 15.18
CA ALA A 260 12.83 -3.24 14.18
C ALA A 260 14.16 -2.48 14.05
N ARG A 261 14.84 -2.23 15.18
CA ARG A 261 16.14 -1.55 15.21
C ARG A 261 17.23 -2.41 14.53
N GLU A 262 17.28 -3.70 14.82
CA GLU A 262 18.21 -4.64 14.20
C GLU A 262 17.96 -4.75 12.69
N GLU A 263 16.69 -4.88 12.29
CA GLU A 263 16.31 -4.93 10.89
C GLU A 263 16.64 -3.62 10.16
N PHE A 264 16.38 -2.46 10.77
CA PHE A 264 16.78 -1.17 10.22
C PHE A 264 18.29 -1.12 9.93
N ALA A 265 19.13 -1.53 10.90
CA ALA A 265 20.58 -1.55 10.73
C ALA A 265 21.00 -2.51 9.60
N ARG A 266 20.41 -3.71 9.52
CA ARG A 266 20.63 -4.66 8.42
C ARG A 266 20.31 -4.02 7.06
N ARG A 267 19.14 -3.38 6.94
CA ARG A 267 18.71 -2.80 5.67
C ARG A 267 19.64 -1.67 5.25
N VAL A 268 19.95 -0.73 6.14
CA VAL A 268 20.85 0.39 5.84
C VAL A 268 22.26 -0.11 5.48
N GLY A 269 22.82 -1.06 6.23
CA GLY A 269 24.10 -1.68 5.91
C GLY A 269 24.11 -2.28 4.50
N SER A 270 23.08 -3.05 4.16
CA SER A 270 22.96 -3.66 2.82
C SER A 270 22.84 -2.63 1.68
N LEU A 271 22.24 -1.47 1.94
CA LEU A 271 22.16 -0.39 0.96
C LEU A 271 23.50 0.31 0.75
N ARG A 272 24.28 0.53 1.83
CA ARG A 272 25.61 1.14 1.76
C ARG A 272 26.61 0.27 0.99
N GLU A 273 26.53 -1.03 1.20
CA GLU A 273 27.41 -2.02 0.57
C GLU A 273 27.00 -2.37 -0.87
N GLY A 274 25.83 -1.89 -1.34
CA GLY A 274 25.27 -2.33 -2.62
C GLY A 274 24.90 -3.81 -2.63
N ALA A 275 24.66 -4.40 -1.46
CA ALA A 275 24.40 -5.82 -1.29
C ALA A 275 22.92 -6.15 -1.60
N GLU A 276 22.58 -6.18 -2.89
CA GLU A 276 21.19 -6.36 -3.38
C GLU A 276 20.56 -7.71 -2.99
N ARG A 277 21.38 -8.72 -2.68
CA ARG A 277 20.93 -10.08 -2.32
C ARG A 277 20.66 -10.28 -0.82
N VAL A 278 21.00 -9.29 0.01
CA VAL A 278 20.69 -9.37 1.45
C VAL A 278 19.17 -9.35 1.62
N ARG A 279 18.66 -10.40 2.25
CA ARG A 279 17.24 -10.55 2.56
C ARG A 279 16.84 -9.65 3.72
N TRP A 280 15.69 -9.03 3.58
CA TRP A 280 15.04 -8.19 4.58
C TRP A 280 13.88 -8.97 5.19
N GLN A 281 13.57 -8.68 6.45
CA GLN A 281 12.64 -9.43 7.26
C GLN A 281 11.54 -8.54 7.83
N ALA A 282 10.44 -9.18 8.24
CA ALA A 282 9.50 -8.58 9.19
C ALA A 282 10.13 -8.58 10.60
N PHE A 283 9.61 -7.74 11.50
CA PHE A 283 10.15 -7.49 12.84
C PHE A 283 9.02 -7.27 13.85
#